data_AF-A0A3P1BAI8-F1
#
_entry.id   AF-A0A3P1BAI8-F1
#
_cell.length_a   1.000
_cell.length_b   1.000
_cell.length_c   1.000
_cell.angle_alpha   90.00
_cell.angle_beta   90.00
_cell.angle_gamma   90.00
#
_symmetry.space_group_name_H-M   'P 1'
#
loop_
_entity.id
_entity.type
_entity.pdbx_description
1 polymer ?
#
loop_
_entity_poly.entity_id
_entity_poly.type
_entity_poly.pdbx_seq_one_letter_code
_entity_poly.pdbx_strand_id
1 'polypeptide(L)'
;MNQYEQHTSRIELCQWLDLPRSVSYYKAKTGKPGAKPSQMTLRLDGTWVSNQEVVARIRLLLDTEFNAFGYEYTAHELKKEFVINKKNGAARAGVSADE
;
A
#
# COMPACT_ATOMS: atom_id res chain seq x y z
N MET A 1 14.43 17.56 -9.39
CA MET A 1 13.60 18.79 -9.49
C MET A 1 13.86 19.69 -8.28
N ASN A 2 15.12 19.79 -7.83
CA ASN A 2 15.49 20.53 -6.61
C ASN A 2 16.31 21.79 -6.93
N GLN A 3 16.63 21.99 -8.22
CA GLN A 3 17.52 23.04 -8.71
C GLN A 3 17.00 24.46 -8.42
N TYR A 4 15.70 24.63 -8.19
CA TYR A 4 15.04 25.92 -8.02
C TYR A 4 14.36 26.09 -6.65
N GLU A 5 14.60 25.17 -5.70
CA GLU A 5 13.93 25.19 -4.39
C GLU A 5 14.17 26.49 -3.60
N GLN A 6 15.28 27.19 -3.85
CA GLN A 6 15.60 28.47 -3.19
C GLN A 6 15.02 29.71 -3.89
N HIS A 7 14.50 29.57 -5.12
CA HIS A 7 14.10 30.71 -5.95
C HIS A 7 12.60 30.81 -6.17
N THR A 8 11.87 29.69 -6.14
CA THR A 8 10.43 29.68 -6.39
C THR A 8 9.81 28.41 -5.84
N SER A 9 8.52 28.48 -5.53
CA SER A 9 7.78 27.31 -5.10
C SER A 9 7.54 26.34 -6.26
N ARG A 10 7.42 25.05 -5.93
CA ARG A 10 7.07 24.01 -6.90
C ARG A 10 5.70 24.24 -7.55
N ILE A 11 4.83 25.00 -6.88
CA ILE A 11 3.49 25.36 -7.38
C ILE A 11 3.61 26.37 -8.52
N GLU A 12 4.37 27.44 -8.30
CA GLU A 12 4.60 28.49 -9.30
C GLU A 12 5.30 27.93 -10.53
N LEU A 13 6.30 27.06 -10.35
CA LEU A 13 6.94 26.34 -11.46
C LEU A 13 5.95 25.51 -12.29
N CYS A 14 5.06 24.76 -11.62
CA CYS A 14 4.02 24.01 -12.33
C CYS A 14 3.06 24.94 -13.07
N GLN A 15 2.70 26.09 -12.51
CA GLN A 15 1.84 27.08 -13.17
C GLN A 15 2.52 27.70 -14.39
N TRP A 16 3.79 28.10 -14.30
CA TRP A 16 4.54 28.68 -15.43
C TRP A 16 4.72 27.70 -16.58
N LEU A 17 4.80 26.41 -16.28
CA LEU A 17 4.96 25.34 -17.28
C LEU A 17 3.62 24.76 -17.77
N ASP A 18 2.49 25.34 -17.35
CA ASP A 18 1.14 24.83 -17.63
C ASP A 18 0.98 23.33 -17.29
N LEU A 19 1.62 22.90 -16.20
CA LEU A 19 1.58 21.53 -15.72
C LEU A 19 0.55 21.39 -14.59
N PRO A 20 -0.29 20.34 -14.61
CA PRO A 20 -1.18 20.09 -13.50
C PRO A 20 -0.36 19.75 -12.25
N ARG A 21 -0.82 20.25 -11.10
CA ARG A 21 -0.16 20.04 -9.78
C ARG A 21 0.09 18.56 -9.49
N SER A 22 -0.72 17.65 -10.04
CA SER A 22 -0.59 16.20 -9.92
C SER A 22 0.78 15.67 -10.37
N VAL A 23 1.42 16.30 -11.37
CA VAL A 23 2.75 15.94 -11.88
C VAL A 23 3.81 16.07 -10.79
N SER A 24 3.60 16.94 -9.80
CA SER A 24 4.53 17.11 -8.69
C SER A 24 4.59 15.88 -7.75
N TYR A 25 3.52 15.10 -7.62
CA TYR A 25 3.51 13.96 -6.68
C TYR A 25 4.30 12.77 -7.20
N TYR A 26 4.30 12.57 -8.51
CA TYR A 26 5.01 11.46 -9.12
C TYR A 26 6.50 11.80 -9.31
N LYS A 27 7.35 11.08 -8.59
CA LYS A 27 8.79 11.05 -8.90
C LYS A 27 9.05 9.82 -9.75
N ALA A 28 9.28 10.04 -11.05
CA ALA A 28 9.78 8.98 -11.93
C ALA A 28 11.06 8.41 -11.31
N LYS A 29 11.03 7.12 -10.96
CA LYS A 29 12.21 6.39 -10.47
C LYS A 29 12.70 5.50 -11.60
N THR A 30 13.96 5.67 -11.97
CA THR A 30 14.68 4.72 -12.83
C THR A 30 15.10 3.53 -11.97
N GLY A 31 14.57 2.34 -12.27
CA GLY A 31 14.88 1.12 -11.50
C GLY A 31 13.90 -0.03 -11.77
N LYS A 32 14.14 -1.19 -11.13
CA LYS A 32 13.24 -2.34 -11.21
C LYS A 32 11.86 -1.94 -10.62
N PRO A 33 10.74 -2.26 -11.31
CA PRO A 33 9.42 -1.98 -10.80
C PRO A 33 9.18 -2.72 -9.47
N GLY A 34 8.23 -2.20 -8.68
CA GLY A 34 7.80 -2.88 -7.47
C GLY A 34 7.31 -4.30 -7.75
N ALA A 35 7.40 -5.17 -6.75
CA ALA A 35 6.89 -6.53 -6.85
C ALA A 35 5.40 -6.53 -7.21
N LYS A 36 4.99 -7.46 -8.09
CA LYS A 36 3.58 -7.64 -8.44
C LYS A 36 2.78 -7.98 -7.16
N PRO A 37 1.51 -7.55 -7.07
CA PRO A 37 0.63 -7.94 -5.97
C PRO A 37 0.55 -9.47 -5.86
N SER A 38 0.63 -10.00 -4.64
CA SER A 38 0.35 -11.43 -4.41
C SER A 38 -1.13 -11.71 -4.67
N GLN A 39 -1.45 -12.96 -5.02
CA GLN A 39 -2.84 -13.42 -5.16
C GLN A 39 -3.35 -14.15 -3.92
N MET A 40 -2.42 -14.60 -3.07
CA MET A 40 -2.70 -15.39 -1.88
C MET A 40 -2.06 -14.76 -0.65
N THR A 41 -2.66 -15.05 0.50
CA THR A 41 -2.23 -14.64 1.82
C THR A 41 -2.10 -15.87 2.70
N LEU A 42 -1.00 -15.95 3.45
CA LEU A 42 -0.75 -17.01 4.41
C LEU A 42 -1.55 -16.75 5.69
N ARG A 43 -2.30 -17.73 6.17
CA ARG A 43 -2.92 -17.74 7.49
C ARG A 43 -1.90 -18.15 8.56
N LEU A 44 -2.19 -17.79 9.81
CA LEU A 44 -1.33 -18.18 10.94
C LEU A 44 -1.29 -19.70 11.16
N ASP A 45 -2.31 -20.43 10.71
CA ASP A 45 -2.36 -21.90 10.76
C ASP A 45 -1.48 -22.59 9.69
N GLY A 46 -0.79 -21.81 8.85
CA GLY A 46 0.08 -22.32 7.77
C GLY A 46 -0.64 -22.55 6.44
N THR A 47 -1.96 -22.38 6.37
CA THR A 47 -2.72 -22.55 5.13
C THR A 47 -2.71 -21.27 4.28
N TRP A 48 -2.88 -21.43 2.96
CA TRP A 48 -2.95 -20.31 2.02
C TRP A 48 -4.41 -20.02 1.63
N VAL A 49 -4.80 -18.75 1.70
CA VAL A 49 -6.12 -18.28 1.26
C VAL A 49 -6.02 -17.25 0.17
N SER A 50 -7.10 -17.12 -0.61
CA SER A 50 -7.19 -16.09 -1.64
C SER A 50 -7.29 -14.70 -1.01
N ASN A 51 -6.77 -13.68 -1.70
CA ASN A 51 -6.93 -12.31 -1.22
C ASN A 51 -8.39 -11.85 -1.20
N GLN A 52 -9.28 -12.46 -1.99
CA GLN A 52 -10.72 -12.17 -1.96
C GLN A 52 -11.35 -12.53 -0.62
N GLU A 53 -10.87 -13.61 0.00
CA GLU A 53 -11.31 -14.03 1.32
C GLU A 53 -10.89 -13.03 2.41
N VAL A 54 -9.66 -12.54 2.34
CA VAL A 54 -9.18 -11.47 3.23
C VAL A 54 -9.99 -10.19 3.06
N VAL A 55 -10.35 -9.84 1.82
CA VAL A 55 -11.22 -8.70 1.52
C VAL A 55 -12.63 -8.88 2.09
N ALA A 56 -13.19 -10.09 2.01
CA ALA A 56 -14.48 -10.39 2.64
C ALA A 56 -14.41 -10.22 4.17
N ARG A 57 -13.32 -10.67 4.80
CA ARG A 57 -13.07 -10.48 6.23
C ARG A 57 -12.96 -9.00 6.61
N ILE A 58 -12.27 -8.19 5.80
CA ILE A 58 -12.20 -6.72 5.98
C ILE A 58 -13.60 -6.11 5.97
N ARG A 59 -14.42 -6.46 4.99
CA ARG A 59 -15.79 -5.91 4.89
C ARG A 59 -16.60 -6.24 6.13
N LEU A 60 -16.52 -7.49 6.61
CA LEU A 60 -17.20 -7.93 7.83
C LEU A 60 -16.74 -7.15 9.08
N LEU A 61 -15.44 -6.88 9.19
CA LEU A 61 -14.90 -6.06 10.29
C LEU A 61 -15.40 -4.61 10.23
N LEU A 62 -15.51 -4.04 9.03
CA LEU A 62 -16.00 -2.67 8.85
C LEU A 62 -17.51 -2.53 9.05
N ASP A 63 -18.27 -3.61 8.86
CA ASP A 63 -19.73 -3.64 9.02
C ASP A 63 -20.17 -3.75 10.49
N THR A 64 -19.23 -3.86 11.43
CA THR A 64 -19.55 -3.85 12.86
C THR A 64 -20.02 -2.47 13.33
N GLU A 65 -21.15 -2.42 14.05
CA GLU A 65 -21.68 -1.17 14.60
C GLU A 65 -20.62 -0.47 15.48
N PHE A 66 -20.49 0.85 15.30
CA PHE A 66 -19.55 1.72 16.03
C PHE A 66 -18.05 1.49 15.76
N ASN A 67 -17.65 0.92 14.62
CA ASN A 67 -16.24 0.80 14.26
C ASN A 67 -15.61 2.16 13.88
N ALA A 68 -15.26 2.97 14.88
CA ALA A 68 -14.61 4.27 14.73
C ALA A 68 -13.08 4.16 14.50
N PHE A 69 -12.52 2.96 14.59
CA PHE A 69 -11.06 2.75 14.65
C PHE A 69 -10.39 2.49 13.28
N GLY A 70 -11.19 2.41 12.21
CA GLY A 70 -10.72 2.45 10.82
C GLY A 70 -9.61 1.43 10.51
N TYR A 71 -8.52 1.90 9.88
CA TYR A 71 -7.43 1.04 9.41
C TYR A 71 -6.68 0.34 10.53
N GLU A 72 -6.41 1.01 11.65
CA GLU A 72 -5.56 0.46 12.72
C GLU A 72 -6.19 -0.75 13.38
N TYR A 73 -7.48 -0.66 13.72
CA TYR A 73 -8.23 -1.77 14.27
C TYR A 73 -8.40 -2.91 13.28
N THR A 74 -8.81 -2.60 12.04
CA THR A 74 -8.96 -3.63 11.00
C THR A 74 -7.64 -4.39 10.78
N ALA A 75 -6.52 -3.67 10.72
CA ALA A 75 -5.20 -4.29 10.56
C ALA A 75 -4.78 -5.11 11.79
N HIS A 76 -5.16 -4.68 13.01
CA HIS A 76 -4.92 -5.45 14.23
C HIS A 76 -5.71 -6.76 14.23
N GLU A 77 -7.00 -6.71 13.91
CA GLU A 77 -7.85 -7.90 13.88
C GLU A 77 -7.41 -8.90 12.81
N LEU A 78 -7.11 -8.44 11.59
CA LEU A 78 -6.64 -9.35 10.54
C LEU A 78 -5.30 -10.02 10.88
N LYS A 79 -4.41 -9.36 11.65
CA LYS A 79 -3.13 -9.96 12.07
C LYS A 79 -3.30 -11.12 13.04
N LYS A 80 -4.48 -11.29 13.66
CA LYS A 80 -4.80 -12.45 14.49
C LYS A 80 -5.11 -13.71 13.67
N GLU A 81 -5.37 -13.55 12.38
CA GLU A 81 -5.77 -14.64 11.48
C GLU A 81 -4.77 -14.85 10.32
N PHE A 82 -4.13 -13.77 9.87
CA PHE A 82 -3.31 -13.74 8.67
C PHE A 82 -1.92 -13.14 8.91
N VAL A 83 -0.94 -13.61 8.13
CA VAL A 83 0.41 -13.04 8.07
C VAL A 83 0.39 -11.75 7.23
N ILE A 84 -0.02 -10.64 7.86
CA ILE A 84 -0.13 -9.32 7.21
C ILE A 84 0.96 -8.38 7.68
N ASN A 85 1.85 -8.00 6.77
CA ASN A 85 2.79 -6.90 6.99
C ASN A 85 2.11 -5.53 6.82
N LYS A 86 2.67 -4.49 7.46
CA LYS A 86 2.34 -3.07 7.16
C LYS A 86 2.54 -2.74 5.67
N LYS A 87 3.40 -3.51 5.00
CA LYS A 87 3.67 -3.47 3.57
C LYS A 87 2.78 -4.43 2.76
N ASN A 88 1.90 -5.26 3.32
CA ASN A 88 1.05 -6.15 2.50
C ASN A 88 -0.16 -5.42 1.90
N GLY A 89 -0.44 -4.18 2.33
CA GLY A 89 -1.12 -3.18 1.48
C GLY A 89 -0.23 -2.60 0.36
N ALA A 90 1.05 -2.98 0.28
CA ALA A 90 2.07 -2.47 -0.64
C ALA A 90 3.21 -3.48 -0.92
N ALA A 91 2.90 -4.72 -1.32
CA ALA A 91 3.82 -5.75 -1.84
C ALA A 91 5.18 -5.98 -1.14
N ARG A 92 5.35 -7.08 -0.38
CA ARG A 92 6.69 -7.68 -0.13
C ARG A 92 6.78 -9.00 -0.89
N ALA A 93 7.47 -9.00 -2.03
CA ALA A 93 8.03 -10.23 -2.59
C ALA A 93 9.35 -10.55 -1.90
N GLY A 94 9.61 -11.84 -1.71
CA GLY A 94 10.92 -12.36 -1.34
C GLY A 94 10.87 -13.29 -0.14
N VAL A 95 10.56 -14.56 -0.40
CA VAL A 95 11.35 -15.67 0.14
C VAL A 95 11.61 -16.60 -1.03
N SER A 96 12.83 -16.53 -1.58
CA SER A 96 13.40 -17.62 -2.37
C SER A 96 13.64 -18.74 -1.38
N ALA A 97 12.95 -19.87 -1.55
CA ALA A 97 13.40 -21.13 -1.00
C ALA A 97 14.14 -21.80 -2.15
N ASP A 98 15.46 -21.58 -2.19
CA ASP A 98 16.36 -22.43 -2.97
C ASP A 98 16.79 -23.59 -2.06
N GLU A 99 16.77 -24.76 -2.69
CA GLU A 99 17.13 -26.11 -2.27
C GLU A 99 18.61 -26.24 -1.85
#